data_AF-A0A0D2WID7-F1
#
_entry.id   AF-A0A0D2WID7-F1
#
_cell.length_a   1.000
_cell.length_b   1.000
_cell.length_c   1.000
_cell.angle_alpha   90.00
_cell.angle_beta   90.00
_cell.angle_gamma   90.00
#
_symmetry.space_group_name_H-M   'P 1'
#
loop_
_entity.id
_entity.type
_entity.pdbx_description
1 polymer ?
#
loop_
_entity_poly.entity_id
_entity_poly.type
_entity_poly.pdbx_seq_one_letter_code
_entity_poly.pdbx_strand_id
1 'polypeptide(L)'
;MQYTDGNEDSAYDASSAYSNWSDRSKRVRRHDDGDDGSGDGDLPQSIKKPRAFLLLQPSAFTFQSVEHKPNGQSMYSALDSEIFINLKRVDQISFSGLAEQFFISENNRVVRAETGQLVFLWRSNADGRLAISQSFAFTNNSEFLFYRSELDRLIEGR
;
A
#
# COMPACT_ATOMS: atom_id res chain seq x y z
N MET A 1 -48.85 8.11 -66.49
CA MET A 1 -48.12 6.90 -66.94
C MET A 1 -48.05 5.94 -65.75
N GLN A 2 -48.59 4.75 -65.96
CA GLN A 2 -48.63 3.60 -65.03
C GLN A 2 -47.38 2.72 -65.20
N TYR A 3 -47.35 1.61 -64.44
CA TYR A 3 -46.44 0.43 -64.41
C TYR A 3 -45.33 0.50 -63.33
N THR A 4 -45.05 -0.48 -62.46
CA THR A 4 -45.62 -1.81 -62.12
C THR A 4 -44.93 -2.35 -60.85
N ASP A 5 -45.63 -3.23 -60.12
CA ASP A 5 -45.13 -4.14 -59.08
C ASP A 5 -44.00 -5.09 -59.53
N GLY A 6 -43.31 -5.68 -58.53
CA GLY A 6 -42.92 -7.09 -58.60
C GLY A 6 -41.59 -7.51 -57.95
N ASN A 7 -41.71 -8.36 -56.91
CA ASN A 7 -40.86 -9.51 -56.56
C ASN A 7 -39.38 -9.29 -56.18
N GLU A 8 -38.71 -10.07 -55.31
CA GLU A 8 -38.98 -11.38 -54.70
C GLU A 8 -38.02 -11.61 -53.52
N ASP A 9 -38.42 -12.57 -52.70
CA ASP A 9 -37.76 -13.25 -51.58
C ASP A 9 -36.23 -13.35 -51.56
N SER A 10 -35.66 -13.24 -50.35
CA SER A 10 -34.60 -14.16 -49.91
C SER A 10 -34.50 -14.21 -48.39
N ALA A 11 -34.97 -15.31 -47.83
CA ALA A 11 -34.76 -15.72 -46.45
C ALA A 11 -33.32 -16.22 -46.27
N TYR A 12 -32.61 -15.71 -45.27
CA TYR A 12 -31.41 -16.35 -44.74
C TYR A 12 -31.66 -16.75 -43.28
N ASP A 13 -31.94 -18.04 -43.13
CA ASP A 13 -31.86 -18.82 -41.91
C ASP A 13 -30.38 -19.01 -41.56
N ALA A 14 -30.01 -18.70 -40.32
CA ALA A 14 -28.72 -19.07 -39.74
C ALA A 14 -28.94 -19.40 -38.27
N SER A 15 -29.69 -20.47 -38.03
CA SER A 15 -29.63 -21.21 -36.78
C SER A 15 -28.32 -21.99 -36.65
N SER A 16 -27.85 -22.09 -35.40
CA SER A 16 -26.84 -23.03 -34.91
C SER A 16 -25.36 -22.70 -35.15
N ALA A 17 -24.67 -22.23 -34.11
CA ALA A 17 -23.52 -22.96 -33.57
C ALA A 17 -23.06 -22.41 -32.21
N TYR A 18 -22.67 -23.35 -31.34
CA TYR A 18 -21.89 -23.20 -30.10
C TYR A 18 -22.65 -23.11 -28.77
N SER A 19 -23.09 -24.32 -28.40
CA SER A 19 -23.41 -24.86 -27.09
C SER A 19 -22.31 -24.74 -26.02
N ASN A 20 -22.79 -24.90 -24.78
CA ASN A 20 -22.16 -25.58 -23.64
C ASN A 20 -21.02 -24.90 -22.89
N TRP A 21 -21.40 -23.98 -22.01
CA TRP A 21 -20.63 -23.63 -20.82
C TRP A 21 -20.90 -24.66 -19.70
N SER A 22 -20.25 -25.81 -19.78
CA SER A 22 -20.18 -26.74 -18.64
C SER A 22 -18.95 -27.63 -18.76
N ASP A 23 -17.79 -27.15 -18.28
CA ASP A 23 -16.70 -28.06 -17.93
C ASP A 23 -15.89 -27.58 -16.70
N ARG A 24 -16.43 -27.92 -15.53
CA ARG A 24 -15.80 -28.77 -14.51
C ARG A 24 -14.26 -28.88 -14.56
N SER A 25 -13.55 -27.79 -14.28
CA SER A 25 -12.13 -27.87 -13.89
C SER A 25 -11.97 -28.51 -12.50
N LYS A 26 -11.82 -29.84 -12.53
CA LYS A 26 -11.33 -30.67 -11.42
C LYS A 26 -9.96 -30.15 -10.99
N ARG A 27 -9.88 -29.46 -9.85
CA ARG A 27 -8.61 -29.20 -9.15
C ARG A 27 -8.07 -30.52 -8.63
N VAL A 28 -7.19 -31.13 -9.42
CA VAL A 28 -6.31 -32.22 -9.02
C VAL A 28 -5.30 -31.64 -8.02
N ARG A 29 -5.37 -32.05 -6.75
CA ARG A 29 -4.28 -31.82 -5.80
C ARG A 29 -3.23 -32.88 -6.05
N ARG A 30 -2.11 -32.50 -6.69
CA ARG A 30 -0.88 -33.26 -6.60
C ARG A 30 -0.07 -32.73 -5.41
N HIS A 31 0.27 -33.66 -4.53
CA HIS A 31 1.37 -33.56 -3.59
C HIS A 31 2.67 -33.63 -4.40
N ASP A 32 3.63 -32.75 -4.14
CA ASP A 32 5.05 -33.06 -4.33
C ASP A 32 5.91 -32.14 -3.44
N ASP A 33 6.95 -32.73 -2.90
CA ASP A 33 7.81 -32.23 -1.82
C ASP A 33 9.00 -31.41 -2.35
N GLY A 34 9.56 -30.57 -1.49
CA GLY A 34 10.79 -29.79 -1.70
C GLY A 34 10.50 -28.30 -1.70
N ASP A 35 11.31 -27.40 -1.14
CA ASP A 35 12.59 -27.42 -0.45
C ASP A 35 12.77 -25.94 -0.02
N ASP A 36 13.80 -25.68 0.78
CA ASP A 36 14.53 -24.41 0.89
C ASP A 36 13.81 -23.04 0.95
N GLY A 37 13.88 -22.41 2.12
CA GLY A 37 13.80 -20.96 2.17
C GLY A 37 13.37 -20.38 3.49
N SER A 38 14.23 -20.48 4.51
CA SER A 38 14.22 -19.55 5.64
C SER A 38 14.63 -18.17 5.12
N GLY A 39 13.70 -17.49 4.47
CA GLY A 39 13.80 -16.10 4.05
C GLY A 39 12.75 -15.30 4.80
N ASP A 40 13.06 -14.95 6.06
CA ASP A 40 12.41 -13.82 6.75
C ASP A 40 12.84 -12.51 6.07
N GLY A 41 12.54 -12.38 4.78
CA GLY A 41 12.37 -11.08 4.17
C GLY A 41 10.98 -10.65 4.59
N ASP A 42 10.91 -9.71 5.53
CA ASP A 42 9.68 -9.04 5.98
C ASP A 42 8.95 -8.48 4.75
N LEU A 43 8.15 -9.35 4.12
CA LEU A 43 7.34 -8.99 2.98
C LEU A 43 6.30 -7.99 3.48
N PRO A 44 5.94 -7.00 2.65
CA PRO A 44 4.89 -6.06 2.95
C PRO A 44 3.63 -6.83 3.38
N GLN A 45 3.31 -6.79 4.67
CA GLN A 45 2.16 -7.53 5.19
C GLN A 45 0.90 -6.89 4.60
N SER A 46 0.07 -7.69 3.94
CA SER A 46 -1.26 -7.28 3.49
C SER A 46 -2.14 -7.08 4.72
N ILE A 47 -2.26 -5.83 5.15
CA ILE A 47 -2.96 -5.45 6.37
C ILE A 47 -4.48 -5.53 6.15
N LYS A 48 -5.20 -6.21 7.05
CA LYS A 48 -6.66 -6.10 7.15
C LYS A 48 -7.03 -4.64 7.42
N LYS A 49 -8.01 -4.08 6.70
CA LYS A 49 -8.39 -2.64 6.78
C LYS A 49 -8.42 -2.13 8.23
N PRO A 50 -7.53 -1.20 8.63
CA PRO A 50 -7.43 -0.72 10.01
C PRO A 50 -8.68 0.09 10.38
N ARG A 51 -9.14 -0.05 11.62
CA ARG A 51 -10.41 0.56 12.05
C ARG A 51 -10.28 2.02 12.54
N ALA A 52 -9.07 2.52 12.79
CA ALA A 52 -8.88 3.71 13.63
C ALA A 52 -7.98 4.81 13.05
N PHE A 53 -7.95 5.94 13.77
CA PHE A 53 -6.94 6.99 13.62
C PHE A 53 -5.77 6.68 14.54
N LEU A 54 -4.54 6.88 14.06
CA LEU A 54 -3.35 6.91 14.92
C LEU A 54 -3.11 8.36 15.35
N LEU A 55 -2.95 8.57 16.64
CA LEU A 55 -2.57 9.86 17.21
C LEU A 55 -1.05 9.92 17.35
N LEU A 56 -0.39 10.87 16.69
CA LEU A 56 1.02 11.17 16.93
C LEU A 56 1.14 12.48 17.69
N GLN A 57 1.78 12.41 18.86
CA GLN A 57 2.10 13.57 19.67
C GLN A 57 3.44 14.17 19.24
N PRO A 58 3.57 15.51 19.27
CA PRO A 58 4.83 16.17 18.99
C PRO A 58 5.88 15.78 20.04
N SER A 59 7.09 15.47 19.58
CA SER A 59 8.23 15.14 20.43
C SER A 59 9.51 15.65 19.77
N ALA A 60 10.53 15.96 20.59
CA ALA A 60 11.87 16.30 20.11
C ALA A 60 12.53 15.17 19.30
N PHE A 61 12.00 13.96 19.40
CA PHE A 61 12.54 12.76 18.75
C PHE A 61 11.64 12.21 17.63
N THR A 62 10.52 12.89 17.33
CA THR A 62 9.57 12.49 16.29
C THR A 62 9.59 13.50 15.15
N PHE A 63 9.75 12.99 13.93
CA PHE A 63 9.82 13.79 12.72
C PHE A 63 8.88 13.25 11.66
N GLN A 64 8.39 14.12 10.79
CA GLN A 64 7.51 13.78 9.68
C GLN A 64 8.17 14.13 8.34
N SER A 65 7.93 13.29 7.33
CA SER A 65 8.42 13.54 5.98
C SER A 65 7.79 14.82 5.40
N VAL A 66 8.63 15.75 4.96
CA VAL A 66 8.18 16.93 4.18
C VAL A 66 7.87 16.51 2.75
N GLU A 67 8.76 15.70 2.18
CA GLU A 67 8.64 15.12 0.86
C GLU A 67 9.35 13.76 0.90
N HIS A 68 8.63 12.70 0.52
CA HIS A 68 9.27 11.39 0.38
C HIS A 68 10.02 11.34 -0.96
N LYS A 69 11.34 11.16 -0.89
CA LYS A 69 12.19 10.91 -2.05
C LYS A 69 12.78 9.51 -1.96
N PRO A 70 12.72 8.73 -3.05
CA PRO A 70 13.38 7.43 -3.09
C PRO A 70 14.89 7.59 -2.86
N ASN A 71 15.55 6.49 -2.49
CA ASN A 71 17.01 6.41 -2.29
C ASN A 71 17.56 7.22 -1.10
N GLY A 72 16.81 7.32 0.00
CA GLY A 72 17.31 7.93 1.24
C GLY A 72 17.44 9.46 1.22
N GLN A 73 16.91 10.12 0.19
CA GLN A 73 16.92 11.59 0.07
C GLN A 73 15.70 12.25 0.72
N SER A 74 14.90 11.46 1.44
CA SER A 74 13.72 11.97 2.15
C SER A 74 14.14 12.95 3.23
N MET A 75 13.49 14.10 3.25
CA MET A 75 13.71 15.14 4.26
C MET A 75 12.60 15.09 5.30
N TYR A 76 12.99 15.26 6.55
CA TYR A 76 12.12 15.20 7.70
C TYR A 76 12.12 16.52 8.45
N SER A 77 10.95 16.98 8.86
CA SER A 77 10.78 18.14 9.74
C SER A 77 10.32 17.67 11.10
N ALA A 78 10.67 18.41 12.16
CA ALA A 78 10.17 18.11 13.50
C ALA A 78 8.63 18.13 13.49
N LEU A 79 8.03 17.18 14.19
CA LEU A 79 6.59 17.19 14.38
C LEU A 79 6.24 18.29 15.41
N ASP A 80 5.71 19.40 14.92
CA ASP A 80 5.44 20.63 15.71
C ASP A 80 4.07 20.62 16.38
N SER A 81 3.18 19.74 15.94
CA SER A 81 1.79 19.69 16.33
C SER A 81 1.30 18.25 16.38
N GLU A 82 0.27 18.02 17.18
CA GLU A 82 -0.40 16.73 17.26
C GLU A 82 -1.14 16.44 15.94
N ILE A 83 -0.96 15.23 15.41
CA ILE A 83 -1.58 14.82 14.15
C ILE A 83 -2.40 13.55 14.32
N PHE A 84 -3.54 13.51 13.63
CA PHE A 84 -4.40 12.33 13.52
C PHE A 84 -4.26 11.72 12.14
N ILE A 85 -3.65 10.53 12.08
CA ILE A 85 -3.44 9.81 10.83
C ILE A 85 -4.63 8.89 10.61
N ASN A 86 -5.36 9.11 9.53
CA ASN A 86 -6.47 8.25 9.14
C ASN A 86 -5.95 6.95 8.49
N LEU A 87 -5.81 5.89 9.28
CA LEU A 87 -5.30 4.61 8.78
C LEU A 87 -6.22 3.97 7.73
N LYS A 88 -7.51 4.35 7.65
CA LYS A 88 -8.42 3.84 6.59
C LYS A 88 -8.03 4.26 5.18
N ARG A 89 -7.20 5.30 5.05
CA ARG A 89 -6.66 5.79 3.76
C ARG A 89 -5.27 5.24 3.45
N VAL A 90 -4.73 4.43 4.36
CA VAL A 90 -3.43 3.79 4.24
C VAL A 90 -3.69 2.36 3.75
N ASP A 91 -3.11 2.02 2.61
CA ASP A 91 -3.27 0.69 2.01
C ASP A 91 -2.32 -0.32 2.66
N GLN A 92 -1.15 0.15 3.09
CA GLN A 92 -0.14 -0.68 3.71
C GLN A 92 0.77 0.15 4.63
N ILE A 93 1.32 -0.48 5.66
CA ILE A 93 2.30 0.09 6.57
C ILE A 93 3.55 -0.78 6.54
N SER A 94 4.72 -0.18 6.56
CA SER A 94 5.97 -0.90 6.77
C SER A 94 6.87 -0.13 7.73
N PHE A 95 7.84 -0.83 8.29
CA PHE A 95 8.79 -0.30 9.26
C PHE A 95 10.20 -0.47 8.70
N SER A 96 11.13 0.40 9.06
CA SER A 96 12.55 0.11 8.81
C SER A 96 12.99 -1.07 9.69
N GLY A 97 13.69 -2.04 9.10
CA GLY A 97 14.19 -3.20 9.84
C GLY A 97 15.31 -2.85 10.82
N LEU A 98 16.12 -1.84 10.47
CA LEU A 98 17.20 -1.30 11.30
C LEU A 98 17.08 0.23 11.39
N ALA A 99 17.94 0.84 12.21
CA ALA A 99 18.06 2.28 12.23
C ALA A 99 18.69 2.76 10.90
N GLU A 100 18.02 3.68 10.23
CA GLU A 100 18.43 4.25 8.96
C GLU A 100 18.85 5.71 9.17
N GLN A 101 19.77 6.19 8.34
CA GLN A 101 20.13 7.59 8.31
C GLN A 101 19.10 8.38 7.49
N PHE A 102 18.68 9.53 8.01
CA PHE A 102 17.77 10.45 7.33
C PHE A 102 18.16 11.91 7.59
N PHE A 103 17.65 12.82 6.77
CA PHE A 103 18.00 14.24 6.84
C PHE A 103 16.90 15.03 7.51
N ILE A 104 17.28 15.79 8.54
CA ILE A 104 16.40 16.80 9.13
C ILE A 104 16.49 18.07 8.31
N SER A 105 15.35 18.64 7.95
CA SER A 105 15.24 19.91 7.26
C SER A 105 14.52 20.96 8.11
N GLU A 106 15.00 22.18 7.99
CA GLU A 106 14.35 23.38 8.51
C GLU A 106 14.29 24.39 7.35
N ASN A 107 13.13 25.01 7.11
CA ASN A 107 12.92 25.95 6.00
C ASN A 107 13.41 25.41 4.63
N ASN A 108 13.10 24.14 4.34
CA ASN A 108 13.52 23.42 3.11
C ASN A 108 15.04 23.31 2.90
N ARG A 109 15.84 23.43 3.96
CA ARG A 109 17.29 23.20 3.92
C ARG A 109 17.66 22.10 4.89
N VAL A 110 18.52 21.18 4.46
CA VAL A 110 19.09 20.15 5.33
C VAL A 110 19.93 20.83 6.40
N VAL A 111 19.61 20.58 7.66
CA VAL A 111 20.33 21.13 8.82
C VAL A 111 21.24 20.09 9.47
N ARG A 112 20.82 18.81 9.48
CA ARG A 112 21.62 17.71 10.02
C ARG A 112 21.15 16.36 9.47
N ALA A 113 22.02 15.36 9.59
CA ALA A 113 21.67 13.96 9.41
C ALA A 113 21.47 13.31 10.77
N GLU A 114 20.42 12.51 10.92
CA GLU A 114 20.09 11.76 12.12
C GLU A 114 19.98 10.29 11.78
N THR A 115 19.99 9.44 12.80
CA THR A 115 19.79 7.99 12.65
C THR A 115 18.68 7.53 13.57
N GLY A 116 17.79 6.70 13.06
CA GLY A 116 16.61 6.28 13.79
C GLY A 116 15.74 5.33 12.98
N GLN A 117 14.58 4.98 13.52
CA GLN A 117 13.65 4.06 12.89
C GLN A 117 12.55 4.80 12.15
N LEU A 118 12.05 4.17 11.09
CA LEU A 118 11.08 4.78 10.17
C LEU A 118 9.79 3.97 10.14
N VAL A 119 8.68 4.70 10.05
CA VAL A 119 7.36 4.16 9.73
C VAL A 119 6.95 4.72 8.38
N PHE A 120 6.62 3.84 7.43
CA PHE A 120 6.20 4.21 6.08
C PHE A 120 4.72 3.90 5.90
N LEU A 121 3.95 4.91 5.48
CA LEU A 121 2.53 4.78 5.17
C LEU A 121 2.33 4.80 3.66
N TRP A 122 1.89 3.67 3.13
CA TRP A 122 1.74 3.46 1.70
C TRP A 122 0.30 3.71 1.27
N ARG A 123 0.16 4.33 0.10
CA ARG A 123 -1.11 4.52 -0.57
C ARG A 123 -0.94 4.30 -2.07
N SER A 124 -1.97 3.72 -2.67
CA SER A 124 -2.04 3.53 -4.11
C SER A 124 -2.24 4.87 -4.80
N ASN A 125 -1.41 5.14 -5.81
CA ASN A 125 -1.56 6.30 -6.68
C ASN A 125 -2.69 6.06 -7.71
N ALA A 126 -2.95 7.05 -8.58
CA ALA A 126 -3.99 6.95 -9.61
C ALA A 126 -3.76 5.79 -10.60
N ASP A 127 -2.50 5.38 -10.80
CA ASP A 127 -2.11 4.29 -11.68
C ASP A 127 -2.16 2.91 -10.98
N GLY A 128 -2.64 2.85 -9.74
CA GLY A 128 -2.74 1.61 -8.95
C GLY A 128 -1.43 1.11 -8.36
N ARG A 129 -0.34 1.89 -8.44
CA ARG A 129 0.96 1.55 -7.83
C ARG A 129 1.03 2.08 -6.40
N LEU A 130 1.57 1.28 -5.49
CA LEU A 130 1.85 1.71 -4.12
C LEU A 130 3.01 2.72 -4.11
N ALA A 131 2.80 3.83 -3.42
CA ALA A 131 3.82 4.83 -3.13
C ALA A 131 3.75 5.23 -1.66
N ILE A 132 4.88 5.65 -1.10
CA ILE A 132 4.92 6.20 0.25
C ILE A 132 4.23 7.57 0.22
N SER A 133 3.09 7.63 0.90
CA SER A 133 2.30 8.85 1.03
C SER A 133 2.81 9.75 2.15
N GLN A 134 3.30 9.14 3.23
CA GLN A 134 3.87 9.81 4.38
C GLN A 134 4.81 8.85 5.10
N SER A 135 5.86 9.37 5.72
CA SER A 135 6.69 8.62 6.65
C SER A 135 7.01 9.42 7.90
N PHE A 136 7.26 8.69 8.98
CA PHE A 136 7.66 9.25 10.27
C PHE A 136 8.99 8.65 10.69
N ALA A 137 9.85 9.49 11.25
CA ALA A 137 11.14 9.09 11.76
C ALA A 137 11.21 9.30 13.27
N PHE A 138 11.81 8.34 13.95
CA PHE A 138 11.94 8.30 15.39
C PHE A 138 13.42 8.11 15.75
N THR A 139 14.03 9.10 16.41
CA THR A 139 15.39 8.96 16.94
C THR A 139 15.42 8.31 18.32
N ASN A 140 14.25 8.18 18.95
CA ASN A 140 14.07 7.46 20.21
C ASN A 140 13.40 6.10 19.96
N ASN A 141 14.11 5.01 20.27
CA ASN A 141 13.61 3.65 20.08
C ASN A 141 12.38 3.32 20.95
N SER A 142 12.26 3.89 22.15
CA SER A 142 11.09 3.67 23.00
C SER A 142 9.83 4.31 22.42
N GLU A 143 9.93 5.51 21.85
CA GLU A 143 8.82 6.16 21.12
C GLU A 143 8.43 5.34 19.89
N PHE A 144 9.41 4.89 19.10
CA PHE A 144 9.15 4.02 17.96
C PHE A 144 8.39 2.75 18.35
N LEU A 145 8.87 2.04 19.38
CA LEU A 145 8.23 0.81 19.84
C LEU A 145 6.81 1.06 20.37
N PHE A 146 6.58 2.19 21.04
CA PHE A 146 5.24 2.61 21.45
C PHE A 146 4.31 2.74 20.24
N TYR A 147 4.70 3.53 19.23
CA TYR A 147 3.87 3.73 18.03
C TYR A 147 3.70 2.47 17.18
N ARG A 148 4.72 1.61 17.12
CA ARG A 148 4.61 0.30 16.48
C ARG A 148 3.56 -0.56 17.17
N SER A 149 3.63 -0.66 18.51
CA SER A 149 2.65 -1.43 19.28
C SER A 149 1.23 -0.91 19.13
N GLU A 150 1.07 0.42 19.05
CA GLU A 150 -0.22 1.05 18.85
C GLU A 150 -0.75 0.78 17.43
N LEU A 151 0.10 0.86 16.41
CA LEU A 151 -0.25 0.48 15.04
C LEU A 151 -0.69 -0.98 14.96
N ASP A 152 0.07 -1.90 15.55
CA ASP A 152 -0.25 -3.33 15.59
C ASP A 152 -1.63 -3.55 16.24
N ARG A 153 -1.91 -2.88 17.37
CA ARG A 153 -3.22 -2.91 18.04
C ARG A 153 -4.36 -2.41 17.14
N LEU A 154 -4.15 -1.29 16.45
CA LEU A 154 -5.16 -0.67 15.58
C LEU A 154 -5.43 -1.47 14.30
N ILE A 155 -4.43 -2.23 13.85
CA ILE A 155 -4.50 -3.13 12.70
C ILE A 155 -5.19 -4.44 13.08
N GLU A 156 -4.78 -5.06 14.19
CA GLU A 156 -5.25 -6.38 14.58
C GLU A 156 -6.69 -6.38 15.13
N GLY A 157 -7.15 -5.24 15.66
CA GLY A 157 -8.56 -5.00 15.97
C GLY A 157 -9.20 -6.09 16.85
N ARG A 158 -8.61 -6.35 18.02
CA ARG A 158 -9.28 -7.07 19.11
C ARG A 158 -9.93 -6.11 20.09
#